data_AF-A0A957LTX4-F1
#
_entry.id   AF-A0A957LTX4-F1
#
_cell.length_a   1.000
_cell.length_b   1.000
_cell.length_c   1.000
_cell.angle_alpha   90.00
_cell.angle_beta   90.00
_cell.angle_gamma   90.00
#
_symmetry.space_group_name_H-M   'P 1'
#
loop_
_entity.id
_entity.type
_entity.pdbx_description
1 polymer ?
#
loop_
_entity_poly.entity_id
_entity_poly.type
_entity_poly.pdbx_seq_one_letter_code
_entity_poly.pdbx_strand_id
1 'polypeptide(L)'
;IEAGDVTMGNVLEVLPFGNTMATFGLKGSDLLLALESGVGRAENPDNEGTGRFPQVAGLRFSWDGSKPAGERIVSAEVRGADGEYSPVDPEAVYQLVTNDFNRRGGDDYAVFNDSAINPYDFGSPLDQALADYITAHSPVDVQLEGRITRVDSPEAAATEEAAAAEATPAAEAAATEEAAAEATPAAEAAATEEAAAEATPA
;
A
#
# COMPACT_ATOMS: atom_id res chain seq x y z
N ILE A 1 -23.62 7.95 2.32
CA ILE A 1 -24.04 9.37 2.40
C ILE A 1 -24.25 9.84 0.97
N GLU A 2 -25.48 10.25 0.63
CA GLU A 2 -25.80 10.74 -0.71
C GLU A 2 -25.13 12.10 -0.98
N ALA A 3 -24.94 12.44 -2.26
CA ALA A 3 -24.40 13.73 -2.65
C ALA A 3 -25.37 14.86 -2.25
N GLY A 4 -24.85 15.93 -1.65
CA GLY A 4 -25.63 17.09 -1.20
C GLY A 4 -25.23 17.53 0.20
N ASP A 5 -26.14 18.24 0.86
CA ASP A 5 -25.92 18.72 2.23
C ASP A 5 -25.81 17.53 3.20
N VAL A 6 -24.69 17.47 3.92
CA VAL A 6 -24.47 16.44 4.94
C VAL A 6 -24.95 16.95 6.30
N THR A 7 -25.90 16.22 6.89
CA THR A 7 -26.42 16.54 8.22
C THR A 7 -25.82 15.63 9.29
N MET A 8 -25.93 16.04 10.56
CA MET A 8 -25.59 15.16 11.69
C MET A 8 -26.42 13.87 11.71
N GLY A 9 -27.66 13.92 11.19
CA GLY A 9 -28.48 12.71 11.01
C GLY A 9 -27.82 11.70 10.08
N ASN A 10 -27.19 12.16 8.99
CA ASN A 10 -26.46 11.28 8.07
C ASN A 10 -25.19 10.70 8.71
N VAL A 11 -24.48 11.48 9.53
CA VAL A 11 -23.30 11.02 10.27
C VAL A 11 -23.66 9.89 11.24
N LEU A 12 -24.74 10.07 12.02
CA LEU A 12 -25.20 9.07 12.98
C LEU A 12 -25.81 7.83 12.31
N GLU A 13 -26.34 7.97 11.10
CA GLU A 13 -26.79 6.83 10.28
C GLU A 13 -25.61 5.93 9.88
N VAL A 14 -24.46 6.51 9.54
CA VAL A 14 -23.26 5.73 9.15
C VAL A 14 -22.40 5.27 10.32
N LEU A 15 -22.42 5.99 11.46
CA LEU A 15 -21.65 5.67 12.66
C LEU A 15 -22.56 5.52 13.91
N PRO A 16 -23.47 4.53 13.95
CA PRO A 16 -24.51 4.45 14.98
C PRO A 16 -24.03 3.90 16.33
N PHE A 17 -22.80 3.42 16.42
CA PHE A 17 -22.34 2.61 17.56
C PHE A 17 -21.74 3.42 18.72
N GLY A 18 -21.48 4.71 18.54
CA GLY A 18 -20.87 5.55 19.58
C GLY A 18 -19.42 5.17 19.91
N ASN A 19 -18.71 4.54 18.98
CA ASN A 19 -17.29 4.19 19.12
C ASN A 19 -16.42 5.45 19.21
N THR A 20 -15.27 5.31 19.87
CA THR A 20 -14.26 6.38 20.00
C THR A 20 -13.05 6.09 19.11
N MET A 21 -12.27 7.14 18.80
CA MET A 21 -10.94 6.96 18.24
C MET A 21 -10.01 6.33 19.27
N ALA A 22 -9.26 5.31 18.84
CA ALA A 22 -8.21 4.67 19.60
C ALA A 22 -6.87 4.76 18.88
N THR A 23 -5.79 4.99 19.62
CA THR A 23 -4.42 5.09 19.10
C THR A 23 -3.51 4.11 19.80
N PHE A 24 -2.61 3.45 19.06
CA PHE A 24 -1.66 2.48 19.63
C PHE A 24 -0.49 2.26 18.66
N GLY A 25 0.67 1.87 19.21
CA GLY A 25 1.77 1.34 18.41
C GLY A 25 1.55 -0.13 18.07
N LEU A 26 1.99 -0.58 16.90
CA LEU A 26 1.92 -1.97 16.46
C LEU A 26 3.15 -2.33 15.62
N LYS A 27 3.70 -3.54 15.79
CA LYS A 27 4.78 -4.03 14.90
C LYS A 27 4.27 -4.21 13.47
N GLY A 28 5.15 -4.02 12.49
CA GLY A 28 4.82 -4.24 11.08
C GLY A 28 4.36 -5.67 10.78
N SER A 29 4.96 -6.68 11.43
CA SER A 29 4.51 -8.08 11.34
C SER A 29 3.05 -8.25 11.75
N ASP A 30 2.66 -7.59 12.84
CA ASP A 30 1.32 -7.65 13.41
C ASP A 30 0.32 -6.81 12.60
N LEU A 31 0.78 -5.73 11.96
CA LEU A 31 0.01 -4.98 10.98
C LEU A 31 -0.33 -5.84 9.76
N LEU A 32 0.62 -6.62 9.24
CA LEU A 32 0.36 -7.54 8.13
C LEU A 32 -0.66 -8.63 8.52
N LEU A 33 -0.55 -9.19 9.73
CA LEU A 33 -1.53 -10.13 10.27
C LEU A 33 -2.93 -9.50 10.40
N ALA A 34 -3.01 -8.23 10.82
CA ALA A 34 -4.27 -7.52 10.89
C ALA A 34 -4.92 -7.34 9.50
N LEU A 35 -4.12 -7.02 8.48
CA LEU A 35 -4.60 -6.93 7.10
C LEU A 35 -5.11 -8.29 6.60
N GLU A 36 -4.40 -9.38 6.91
CA GLU A 36 -4.85 -10.75 6.62
C GLU A 36 -6.20 -11.08 7.28
N SER A 37 -6.38 -10.75 8.56
CA SER A 37 -7.68 -10.89 9.24
C SER A 37 -8.80 -10.13 8.54
N GLY A 38 -8.50 -8.92 8.08
CA GLY A 38 -9.43 -8.04 7.38
C GLY A 38 -9.89 -8.59 6.03
N VAL A 39 -8.97 -9.12 5.21
CA VAL A 39 -9.29 -9.70 3.89
C VAL A 39 -9.69 -11.18 3.96
N GLY A 40 -9.51 -11.84 5.10
CA GLY A 40 -9.67 -13.28 5.26
C GLY A 40 -11.08 -13.82 4.93
N ARG A 41 -12.13 -12.99 5.04
CA ARG A 41 -13.51 -13.38 4.67
C ARG A 41 -14.08 -12.65 3.45
N ALA A 42 -13.28 -11.89 2.70
CA ALA A 42 -13.76 -11.12 1.56
C ALA A 42 -14.47 -11.96 0.50
N GLU A 43 -14.06 -13.22 0.31
CA GLU A 43 -14.65 -14.15 -0.66
C GLU A 43 -15.68 -15.11 -0.07
N ASN A 44 -16.09 -14.93 1.19
CA ASN A 44 -17.03 -15.85 1.82
C ASN A 44 -18.47 -15.31 1.68
N PRO A 45 -19.31 -15.91 0.81
CA PRO A 45 -20.67 -15.43 0.56
C PRO A 45 -21.57 -15.51 1.81
N ASP A 46 -21.30 -16.44 2.74
CA ASP A 46 -22.04 -16.56 4.00
C ASP A 46 -21.66 -15.47 5.01
N ASN A 47 -20.64 -14.66 4.72
CA ASN A 47 -20.11 -13.59 5.56
C ASN A 47 -20.09 -12.22 4.86
N GLU A 48 -20.85 -12.06 3.78
CA GLU A 48 -21.16 -10.76 3.21
C GLU A 48 -21.74 -9.85 4.30
N GLY A 49 -21.16 -8.65 4.47
CA GLY A 49 -21.63 -7.68 5.46
C GLY A 49 -21.08 -7.86 6.87
N THR A 50 -20.07 -8.72 7.12
CA THR A 50 -19.42 -8.80 8.44
C THR A 50 -18.63 -7.56 8.86
N GLY A 51 -18.49 -6.53 8.00
CA GLY A 51 -17.90 -5.23 8.36
C GLY A 51 -16.38 -5.21 8.51
N ARG A 52 -15.73 -6.37 8.61
CA ARG A 52 -14.29 -6.49 8.91
C ARG A 52 -13.31 -5.93 7.88
N PHE A 53 -13.75 -5.76 6.62
CA PHE A 53 -12.84 -5.42 5.52
C PHE A 53 -12.25 -4.03 5.75
N PRO A 54 -10.91 -3.87 5.77
CA PRO A 54 -10.29 -2.64 6.23
C PRO A 54 -10.34 -1.56 5.16
N GLN A 55 -11.02 -0.46 5.46
CA GLN A 55 -10.76 0.82 4.78
C GLN A 55 -9.53 1.48 5.42
N VAL A 56 -8.63 2.03 4.60
CA VAL A 56 -7.30 2.47 5.05
C VAL A 56 -6.99 3.90 4.62
N ALA A 57 -6.15 4.58 5.40
CA ALA A 57 -5.54 5.86 5.11
C ALA A 57 -4.10 5.84 5.62
N GLY A 58 -3.17 6.50 4.91
CA GLY A 58 -1.74 6.45 5.24
C GLY A 58 -1.05 5.10 4.94
N LEU A 59 -1.79 4.13 4.41
CA LEU A 59 -1.31 2.84 3.93
C LEU A 59 -2.04 2.49 2.63
N ARG A 60 -1.35 1.76 1.75
CA ARG A 60 -1.97 1.06 0.63
C ARG A 60 -1.53 -0.41 0.61
N PHE A 61 -2.38 -1.30 0.13
CA PHE A 61 -2.06 -2.72 0.03
C PHE A 61 -2.72 -3.38 -1.17
N SER A 62 -2.13 -4.48 -1.62
CA SER A 62 -2.70 -5.37 -2.61
C SER A 62 -2.98 -6.74 -2.02
N TRP A 63 -4.03 -7.40 -2.50
CA TRP A 63 -4.43 -8.71 -2.02
C TRP A 63 -4.97 -9.59 -3.14
N ASP A 64 -4.87 -10.91 -2.95
CA ASP A 64 -5.31 -11.95 -3.88
C ASP A 64 -6.40 -12.79 -3.19
N GLY A 65 -7.64 -12.64 -3.67
CA GLY A 65 -8.80 -13.35 -3.12
C GLY A 65 -8.79 -14.86 -3.41
N SER A 66 -8.06 -15.29 -4.45
CA SER A 66 -7.97 -16.70 -4.84
C SER A 66 -7.13 -17.54 -3.88
N LYS A 67 -6.30 -16.89 -3.04
CA LYS A 67 -5.45 -17.56 -2.05
C LYS A 67 -6.20 -17.94 -0.76
N PRO A 68 -5.70 -18.96 -0.03
CA PRO A 68 -6.20 -19.29 1.31
C PRO A 68 -6.16 -18.08 2.24
N ALA A 69 -7.14 -17.98 3.15
CA ALA A 69 -7.14 -16.94 4.18
C ALA A 69 -5.87 -17.04 5.04
N GLY A 70 -5.21 -15.90 5.30
CA GLY A 70 -3.90 -15.85 5.95
C GLY A 70 -2.71 -15.78 4.99
N GLU A 71 -2.95 -15.92 3.68
CA GLU A 71 -1.93 -15.80 2.63
C GLU A 71 -2.39 -14.85 1.50
N ARG A 72 -3.32 -13.94 1.78
CA ARG A 72 -3.96 -13.10 0.75
C ARG A 72 -3.25 -11.79 0.50
N ILE A 73 -2.51 -11.24 1.46
CA ILE A 73 -1.79 -9.98 1.28
C ILE A 73 -0.59 -10.21 0.37
N VAL A 74 -0.52 -9.44 -0.72
CA VAL A 74 0.55 -9.52 -1.73
C VAL A 74 1.60 -8.45 -1.49
N SER A 75 1.16 -7.22 -1.20
CA SER A 75 2.04 -6.12 -0.81
C SER A 75 1.32 -5.18 0.14
N ALA A 76 2.08 -4.53 1.04
CA ALA A 76 1.58 -3.45 1.87
C ALA A 76 2.67 -2.38 2.01
N GLU A 77 2.28 -1.13 1.83
CA GLU A 77 3.17 0.02 1.90
C GLU A 77 2.55 1.10 2.79
N VAL A 78 3.38 1.74 3.60
CA VAL A 78 2.99 2.85 4.48
C VAL A 78 3.52 4.14 3.89
N ARG A 79 2.71 5.19 3.99
CA ARG A 79 3.10 6.54 3.59
C ARG A 79 3.93 7.19 4.69
N GLY A 80 5.18 7.52 4.38
CA GLY A 80 6.08 8.27 5.25
C GLY A 80 5.68 9.73 5.42
N ALA A 81 6.36 10.43 6.34
CA ALA A 81 6.17 11.86 6.56
C ALA A 81 6.64 12.73 5.38
N ASP A 82 7.53 12.21 4.56
CA ASP A 82 7.94 12.74 3.25
C ASP A 82 6.84 12.61 2.18
N GLY A 83 5.79 11.84 2.47
CA GLY A 83 4.68 11.59 1.56
C GLY A 83 4.92 10.42 0.60
N GLU A 84 6.08 9.78 0.67
CA GLU A 84 6.44 8.63 -0.17
C GLU A 84 5.92 7.33 0.44
N TYR A 85 5.64 6.34 -0.41
CA TYR A 85 5.25 5.00 0.05
C TYR A 85 6.48 4.10 0.13
N SER A 86 6.59 3.37 1.23
CA SER A 86 7.62 2.36 1.44
C SER A 86 7.00 1.06 1.93
N PRO A 87 7.57 -0.11 1.58
CA PRO A 87 7.10 -1.39 2.09
C PRO A 87 7.02 -1.41 3.61
N VAL A 88 6.02 -2.10 4.16
CA VAL A 88 5.94 -2.36 5.60
C VAL A 88 7.17 -3.16 6.02
N ASP A 89 7.95 -2.60 6.95
CA ASP A 89 9.04 -3.29 7.63
C ASP A 89 8.45 -4.10 8.79
N PRO A 90 8.56 -5.44 8.79
CA PRO A 90 7.99 -6.28 9.83
C PRO A 90 8.50 -5.97 11.24
N GLU A 91 9.72 -5.45 11.38
CA GLU A 91 10.33 -5.17 12.68
C GLU A 91 10.10 -3.73 13.17
N ALA A 92 9.68 -2.83 12.29
CA ALA A 92 9.35 -1.45 12.65
C ALA A 92 8.05 -1.38 13.48
N VAL A 93 7.94 -0.35 14.31
CA VAL A 93 6.71 -0.03 15.05
C VAL A 93 6.02 1.15 14.38
N TYR A 94 4.75 0.96 14.03
CA TYR A 94 3.89 1.95 13.41
C TYR A 94 2.89 2.48 14.42
N GLN A 95 2.62 3.79 14.38
CA GLN A 95 1.53 4.39 15.15
C GLN A 95 0.23 4.29 14.35
N LEU A 96 -0.75 3.59 14.90
CA LEU A 96 -2.04 3.36 14.27
C LEU A 96 -3.13 4.20 14.95
N VAL A 97 -4.19 4.46 14.18
CA VAL A 97 -5.48 4.98 14.66
C VAL A 97 -6.58 4.07 14.10
N THR A 98 -7.50 3.65 14.95
CA THR A 98 -8.69 2.90 14.55
C THR A 98 -9.85 3.19 15.52
N ASN A 99 -10.99 2.54 15.35
CA ASN A 99 -12.08 2.59 16.34
C ASN A 99 -11.77 1.69 17.55
N ASP A 100 -12.30 2.03 18.72
CA ASP A 100 -12.02 1.29 19.96
C ASP A 100 -12.55 -0.15 19.94
N PHE A 101 -13.60 -0.45 19.17
CA PHE A 101 -14.10 -1.82 18.95
C PHE A 101 -13.06 -2.73 18.29
N ASN A 102 -12.50 -2.34 17.14
CA ASN A 102 -11.44 -3.11 16.46
C ASN A 102 -10.17 -3.17 17.31
N ARG A 103 -9.81 -2.05 17.98
CA ARG A 103 -8.65 -2.02 18.87
C ARG A 103 -8.74 -3.09 19.95
N ARG A 104 -9.94 -3.30 20.52
CA ARG A 104 -10.21 -4.33 21.53
C ARG A 104 -10.46 -5.74 20.96
N GLY A 105 -10.18 -5.96 19.68
CA GLY A 105 -10.25 -7.27 19.05
C GLY A 105 -11.57 -7.60 18.35
N GLY A 106 -12.45 -6.63 18.17
CA GLY A 106 -13.64 -6.78 17.31
C GLY A 106 -13.27 -7.21 15.88
N ASP A 107 -14.22 -7.82 15.17
CA ASP A 107 -14.07 -8.25 13.77
C ASP A 107 -12.85 -9.13 13.45
N ASP A 108 -12.41 -9.94 14.43
CA ASP A 108 -11.23 -10.81 14.36
C ASP A 108 -9.88 -10.04 14.29
N TYR A 109 -9.86 -8.79 14.75
CA TYR A 109 -8.64 -8.00 14.94
C TYR A 109 -7.99 -8.25 16.32
N ALA A 110 -8.02 -9.48 16.82
CA ALA A 110 -7.45 -9.84 18.14
C ALA A 110 -5.99 -9.38 18.31
N VAL A 111 -5.22 -9.35 17.21
CA VAL A 111 -3.84 -8.83 17.18
C VAL A 111 -3.74 -7.37 17.65
N PHE A 112 -4.74 -6.52 17.39
CA PHE A 112 -4.77 -5.15 17.92
C PHE A 112 -4.97 -5.14 19.44
N ASN A 113 -5.67 -6.14 19.99
CA ASN A 113 -5.82 -6.24 21.42
C ASN A 113 -4.54 -6.72 22.09
N ASP A 114 -3.98 -7.80 21.55
CA ASP A 114 -2.94 -8.60 22.19
C ASP A 114 -1.54 -8.01 22.02
N SER A 115 -1.27 -7.34 20.89
CA SER A 115 0.05 -6.81 20.52
C SER A 115 0.17 -5.29 20.59
N ALA A 116 -0.86 -4.57 21.07
CA ALA A 116 -0.82 -3.12 21.14
C ALA A 116 0.27 -2.60 22.09
N ILE A 117 1.00 -1.60 21.62
CA ILE A 117 2.00 -0.86 22.38
C ILE A 117 1.41 0.49 22.78
N ASN A 118 1.36 0.78 24.09
CA ASN A 118 0.83 2.03 24.65
C ASN A 118 -0.57 2.42 24.12
N PRO A 119 -1.59 1.54 24.25
CA PRO A 119 -2.92 1.83 23.74
C PRO A 119 -3.61 2.98 24.49
N TYR A 120 -4.37 3.78 23.75
CA TYR A 120 -5.23 4.82 24.27
C TYR A 120 -6.59 4.77 23.56
N ASP A 121 -7.65 4.48 24.30
CA ASP A 121 -8.99 4.20 23.76
C ASP A 121 -10.00 5.35 23.96
N PHE A 122 -9.56 6.42 24.63
CA PHE A 122 -10.43 7.50 25.09
C PHE A 122 -10.37 8.74 24.19
N GLY A 123 -10.08 8.56 22.90
CA GLY A 123 -10.06 9.65 21.93
C GLY A 123 -11.47 10.18 21.64
N SER A 124 -11.55 11.17 20.74
CA SER A 124 -12.83 11.77 20.37
C SER A 124 -13.82 10.73 19.83
N PRO A 125 -15.13 10.91 20.06
CA PRO A 125 -16.17 10.16 19.38
C PRO A 125 -15.99 10.20 17.85
N LEU A 126 -16.19 9.07 17.17
CA LEU A 126 -15.97 8.97 15.72
C LEU A 126 -16.94 9.82 14.91
N ASP A 127 -18.18 9.92 15.35
CA ASP A 127 -19.22 10.78 14.76
C ASP A 127 -18.80 12.25 14.79
N GLN A 128 -18.28 12.71 15.93
CA GLN A 128 -17.74 14.06 16.06
C GLN A 128 -16.51 14.26 15.18
N ALA A 129 -15.58 13.29 15.16
CA ALA A 129 -14.39 13.38 14.32
C ALA A 129 -14.73 13.48 12.82
N LEU A 130 -15.72 12.70 12.35
CA LEU A 130 -16.21 12.78 10.98
C LEU A 130 -16.90 14.10 10.69
N ALA A 131 -17.77 14.59 11.59
CA ALA A 131 -18.46 15.86 11.43
C ALA A 131 -17.48 17.04 11.38
N ASP A 132 -16.45 17.04 12.24
CA ASP A 132 -15.39 18.04 12.25
C ASP A 132 -14.59 18.01 10.95
N TYR A 133 -14.25 16.81 10.46
CA TYR A 133 -13.54 16.66 9.19
C TYR A 133 -14.34 17.22 8.02
N ILE A 134 -15.63 16.86 7.90
CA ILE A 134 -16.51 17.34 6.84
C ILE A 134 -16.67 18.86 6.91
N THR A 135 -16.83 19.40 8.12
CA THR A 135 -16.95 20.85 8.34
C THR A 135 -15.68 21.58 7.89
N ALA A 136 -14.51 21.06 8.24
CA ALA A 136 -13.22 21.68 7.92
C ALA A 136 -12.85 21.56 6.43
N HIS A 137 -13.38 20.57 5.72
CA HIS A 137 -13.01 20.27 4.33
C HIS A 137 -14.20 20.42 3.36
N SER A 138 -15.21 21.21 3.72
CA SER A 138 -16.37 21.43 2.86
C SER A 138 -16.03 22.41 1.71
N PRO A 139 -16.39 22.10 0.45
CA PRO A 139 -17.05 20.87 0.00
C PRO A 139 -16.10 19.66 -0.03
N VAL A 140 -16.58 18.52 0.47
CA VAL A 140 -15.82 17.26 0.47
C VAL A 140 -15.91 16.60 -0.90
N ASP A 141 -14.77 16.38 -1.54
CA ASP A 141 -14.62 15.60 -2.77
C ASP A 141 -13.81 14.33 -2.49
N VAL A 142 -14.48 13.18 -2.41
CA VAL A 142 -13.85 11.88 -2.16
C VAL A 142 -13.59 11.15 -3.48
N GLN A 143 -12.36 10.69 -3.66
CA GLN A 143 -11.93 9.99 -4.88
C GLN A 143 -11.39 8.61 -4.56
N LEU A 144 -11.42 7.71 -5.54
CA LEU A 144 -10.71 6.44 -5.46
C LEU A 144 -9.21 6.69 -5.66
N GLU A 145 -8.45 6.53 -4.57
CA GLU A 145 -7.00 6.77 -4.55
C GLU A 145 -6.17 5.49 -4.78
N GLY A 146 -6.80 4.37 -5.13
CA GLY A 146 -6.09 3.09 -5.36
C GLY A 146 -5.42 2.51 -4.11
N ARG A 147 -5.88 2.88 -2.91
CA ARG A 147 -5.29 2.41 -1.65
C ARG A 147 -5.42 0.90 -1.43
N ILE A 148 -6.39 0.25 -2.07
CA ILE A 148 -6.65 -1.17 -1.95
C ILE A 148 -6.80 -1.74 -3.36
N THR A 149 -5.96 -2.70 -3.74
CA THR A 149 -6.00 -3.32 -5.07
C THR A 149 -6.18 -4.82 -4.95
N ARG A 150 -7.15 -5.39 -5.68
CA ARG A 150 -7.33 -6.84 -5.80
C ARG A 150 -6.67 -7.34 -7.08
N VAL A 151 -5.65 -8.18 -6.97
CA VAL A 151 -4.78 -8.55 -8.12
C VAL A 151 -5.27 -9.77 -8.91
N ASP A 152 -6.19 -10.56 -8.38
CA ASP A 152 -6.83 -11.68 -9.07
C ASP A 152 -8.09 -11.27 -9.87
N SER A 153 -8.37 -9.96 -9.94
CA SER A 153 -9.47 -9.40 -10.72
C SER A 153 -8.99 -8.92 -12.10
N PRO A 154 -9.79 -9.09 -13.16
CA PRO A 154 -9.45 -8.63 -14.52
C PRO A 154 -9.22 -7.12 -14.64
N GLU A 155 -9.64 -6.34 -13.63
CA GLU A 155 -9.44 -4.88 -13.53
C GLU A 155 -8.01 -4.49 -13.11
N ALA A 156 -7.29 -5.34 -12.36
CA ALA A 156 -5.89 -5.08 -11.97
C ALA A 156 -4.89 -5.22 -13.14
N ALA A 157 -5.23 -6.02 -14.15
CA ALA A 157 -4.43 -6.13 -15.37
C ALA A 157 -4.44 -4.82 -16.19
N ALA A 158 -5.51 -4.02 -16.11
CA ALA A 158 -5.63 -2.78 -16.86
C ALA A 158 -4.86 -1.61 -16.22
N THR A 159 -4.71 -1.60 -14.88
CA THR A 159 -3.91 -0.58 -14.17
C THR A 159 -2.41 -0.82 -14.29
N GLU A 160 -1.97 -2.07 -14.39
CA GLU A 160 -0.56 -2.41 -14.61
C GLU A 160 -0.10 -2.09 -16.05
N GLU A 161 -0.96 -2.31 -17.04
CA GLU A 161 -0.69 -1.94 -18.44
C GLU A 161 -0.64 -0.41 -18.65
N ALA A 162 -1.44 0.36 -17.90
CA ALA A 162 -1.38 1.82 -17.90
C ALA A 162 -0.12 2.37 -17.19
N ALA A 163 0.30 1.76 -16.07
CA ALA A 163 1.51 2.15 -15.37
C ALA A 163 2.80 1.79 -16.15
N ALA A 164 2.80 0.69 -16.88
CA ALA A 164 3.91 0.31 -17.76
C ALA A 164 4.00 1.20 -19.01
N ALA A 165 2.87 1.69 -19.52
CA ALA A 165 2.84 2.57 -20.69
C ALA A 165 3.40 3.99 -20.40
N GLU A 166 3.34 4.48 -19.17
CA GLU A 166 3.95 5.77 -18.79
C GLU A 166 5.47 5.69 -18.50
N ALA A 167 6.07 4.50 -18.47
CA ALA A 167 7.48 4.29 -18.11
C ALA A 167 8.44 4.02 -19.28
N THR A 168 8.08 4.37 -20.52
CA THR A 168 9.00 4.27 -21.67
C THR A 168 9.40 5.67 -22.17
N PRO A 169 10.61 6.18 -21.88
CA PRO A 169 11.08 7.39 -22.54
C PRO A 169 11.42 7.07 -23.99
N ALA A 170 10.72 7.72 -24.92
CA ALA A 170 11.05 7.79 -26.32
C ALA A 170 12.43 8.46 -26.48
N ALA A 171 13.43 7.68 -26.88
CA ALA A 171 14.72 8.20 -27.34
C ALA A 171 15.30 7.28 -28.41
N GLU A 172 14.68 7.22 -29.59
CA GLU A 172 15.42 6.97 -30.83
C GLU A 172 14.57 7.36 -32.05
N ALA A 173 14.88 8.50 -32.68
CA ALA A 173 14.75 8.72 -34.14
C ALA A 173 15.09 10.18 -34.52
N ALA A 174 16.29 10.40 -35.05
CA ALA A 174 16.58 11.37 -36.12
C ALA A 174 18.01 11.09 -36.62
N ALA A 175 18.15 10.32 -37.71
CA ALA A 175 18.54 10.77 -39.05
C ALA A 175 20.08 11.05 -39.17
N THR A 176 20.84 10.57 -40.15
CA THR A 176 20.55 10.34 -41.58
C THR A 176 21.68 9.51 -42.23
N GLU A 177 21.32 8.70 -43.23
CA GLU A 177 22.08 8.24 -44.41
C GLU A 177 22.98 9.38 -44.99
N GLU A 178 24.12 9.24 -45.66
CA GLU A 178 24.58 8.30 -46.70
C GLU A 178 26.03 8.72 -47.07
N ALA A 179 26.92 7.78 -47.42
CA ALA A 179 27.84 7.86 -48.58
C ALA A 179 29.00 6.85 -48.48
N ALA A 180 29.04 5.96 -49.45
CA ALA A 180 30.08 4.96 -49.70
C ALA A 180 31.40 5.58 -50.23
N ALA A 181 32.54 4.94 -49.93
CA ALA A 181 33.42 4.31 -50.95
C ALA A 181 34.83 3.97 -50.42
N GLU A 182 35.23 2.73 -50.73
CA GLU A 182 36.56 2.27 -51.18
C GLU A 182 37.71 1.88 -50.22
N ALA A 183 38.33 0.75 -50.63
CA ALA A 183 39.72 0.28 -50.46
C ALA A 183 40.10 -0.68 -49.29
N THR A 184 40.02 -1.97 -49.63
CA THR A 184 40.91 -3.16 -49.46
C THR A 184 42.25 -3.12 -48.66
N PRO A 185 42.89 -4.28 -48.32
CA PRO A 185 43.38 -4.61 -46.97
C PRO A 185 44.90 -4.91 -46.87
N ALA A 186 45.45 -4.97 -45.65
CA ALA A 186 46.71 -5.64 -45.27
C ALA A 186 46.87 -5.52 -43.73
N ALA A 187 46.97 -6.59 -42.92
CA ALA A 187 48.03 -7.61 -42.76
C ALA A 187 48.94 -7.32 -41.55
N GLU A 188 49.12 -8.37 -40.71
CA GLU A 188 50.30 -8.68 -39.86
C GLU A 188 50.71 -7.69 -38.75
N ALA A 189 51.24 -8.07 -37.59
CA ALA A 189 51.71 -9.33 -37.01
C ALA A 189 51.89 -9.11 -35.48
N ALA A 190 51.99 -10.22 -34.73
CA ALA A 190 53.00 -10.51 -33.68
C ALA A 190 53.31 -9.47 -32.57
N ALA A 191 53.64 -9.83 -31.32
CA ALA A 191 53.69 -11.06 -30.55
C ALA A 191 54.14 -10.67 -29.12
N THR A 192 53.94 -11.59 -28.16
CA THR A 192 54.82 -11.94 -27.00
C THR A 192 55.44 -10.81 -26.16
N GLU A 193 55.24 -10.77 -24.84
CA GLU A 193 55.97 -11.48 -23.75
C GLU A 193 56.12 -10.39 -22.66
N GLU A 194 56.28 -10.58 -21.35
CA GLU A 194 56.72 -11.67 -20.48
C GLU A 194 56.39 -11.25 -19.04
N ALA A 195 56.56 -12.21 -18.13
CA ALA A 195 56.58 -12.26 -16.66
C ALA A 195 57.14 -11.02 -15.88
N ALA A 196 57.16 -10.92 -14.54
CA ALA A 196 57.06 -11.83 -13.40
C ALA A 196 56.75 -10.92 -12.16
N ALA A 197 55.90 -11.32 -11.21
CA ALA A 197 56.25 -11.94 -9.91
C ALA A 197 57.25 -11.17 -9.01
N GLU A 198 56.78 -10.69 -7.84
CA GLU A 198 57.33 -10.82 -6.47
C GLU A 198 56.58 -9.81 -5.57
N ALA A 199 55.82 -10.19 -4.54
CA ALA A 199 56.18 -10.77 -3.23
C ALA A 199 55.94 -9.74 -2.09
N THR A 200 54.75 -9.86 -1.47
CA THR A 200 54.43 -9.99 -0.02
C THR A 200 55.19 -9.18 1.08
N PRO A 201 54.69 -9.11 2.34
CA PRO A 201 54.20 -7.87 2.94
C PRO A 201 54.92 -7.50 4.26
N ALA A 202 54.41 -6.48 4.95
CA ALA A 202 54.59 -6.26 6.39
C ALA A 202 53.23 -6.00 7.05
#